data_AF-A0A9E6F6S4-F1
#
_entry.id   AF-A0A9E6F6S4-F1
#
_cell.length_a   1.000
_cell.length_b   1.000
_cell.length_c   1.000
_cell.angle_alpha   90.00
_cell.angle_beta   90.00
_cell.angle_gamma   90.00
#
_symmetry.space_group_name_H-M   'P 1'
#
loop_
_entity.id
_entity.type
_entity.pdbx_description
1 polymer ?
#
loop_
_entity_poly.entity_id
_entity_poly.type
_entity_poly.pdbx_seq_one_letter_code
_entity_poly.pdbx_strand_id
1 'polypeptide(L)'
;MVNFFKRSWGAAEIFFHTIILNSQHATECRYYDARLYSLQAIESDEILRKPNKGYLHYIDWSKDREDPAILDMRDFEGLKASDYLFGRKFFEKQSAELLDHVDKHLLQMEHVRTGITA
;
A
#
# COMPACT_ATOMS: atom_id res chain seq x y z
N MET A 1 -2.64 -15.80 -21.34
CA MET A 1 -2.30 -14.59 -20.55
C MET A 1 -0.86 -14.11 -20.73
N VAL A 2 0.15 -14.93 -20.45
CA VAL A 2 1.58 -14.52 -20.46
C VAL A 2 2.04 -13.90 -21.79
N ASN A 3 1.72 -14.52 -22.93
CA ASN A 3 2.13 -14.01 -24.24
C ASN A 3 1.50 -12.66 -24.60
N PHE A 4 0.30 -12.36 -24.09
CA PHE A 4 -0.35 -11.06 -24.26
C PHE A 4 0.43 -9.98 -23.48
N PHE A 5 0.65 -10.21 -22.18
CA PHE A 5 1.31 -9.22 -21.31
C PHE A 5 2.79 -9.00 -21.61
N LYS A 6 3.47 -9.92 -22.30
CA LYS A 6 4.83 -9.69 -22.84
C LYS A 6 4.91 -8.51 -23.82
N ARG A 7 3.78 -8.10 -24.40
CA ARG A 7 3.69 -7.03 -25.40
C ARG A 7 2.86 -5.84 -24.92
N SER A 8 2.46 -5.83 -23.66
CA SER A 8 1.64 -4.77 -23.06
C SER A 8 2.52 -3.76 -22.32
N TRP A 9 2.23 -2.48 -22.49
CA TRP A 9 2.77 -1.42 -21.63
C TRP A 9 2.17 -1.52 -20.22
N GLY A 10 2.96 -1.24 -19.19
CA GLY A 10 2.47 -1.26 -17.79
C GLY A 10 2.03 -2.64 -17.29
N ALA A 11 2.50 -3.73 -17.92
CA ALA A 11 2.03 -5.08 -17.61
C ALA A 11 2.11 -5.44 -16.11
N ALA A 12 3.13 -4.95 -15.39
CA ALA A 12 3.30 -5.19 -13.96
C ALA A 12 2.13 -4.67 -13.10
N GLU A 13 1.42 -3.63 -13.54
CA GLU A 13 0.32 -3.02 -12.79
C GLU A 13 -0.98 -3.83 -12.86
N ILE A 14 -1.14 -4.67 -13.88
CA ILE A 14 -2.42 -5.35 -14.14
C ILE A 14 -2.31 -6.86 -14.36
N PHE A 15 -1.12 -7.40 -14.65
CA PHE A 15 -0.92 -8.81 -14.94
C PHE A 15 -1.37 -9.73 -13.78
N PHE A 16 -0.89 -9.46 -12.57
CA PHE A 16 -1.21 -10.27 -11.39
C PHE A 16 -2.68 -10.12 -10.98
N HIS A 17 -3.22 -8.90 -11.01
CA HIS A 17 -4.64 -8.64 -10.78
C HIS A 17 -5.51 -9.43 -11.75
N THR A 18 -5.17 -9.42 -13.04
CA THR A 18 -5.90 -10.15 -14.08
C THR A 18 -5.89 -11.65 -13.82
N ILE A 19 -4.74 -12.21 -13.43
CA ILE A 19 -4.63 -13.66 -13.11
C ILE A 19 -5.48 -14.00 -11.89
N ILE A 20 -5.28 -13.29 -10.78
CA ILE A 20 -5.83 -13.70 -9.50
C ILE A 20 -7.36 -13.49 -9.49
N LEU A 21 -7.85 -12.37 -10.03
CA LEU A 21 -9.29 -12.06 -10.06
C LEU A 21 -10.10 -12.94 -11.04
N ASN A 22 -9.44 -13.60 -12.00
CA ASN A 22 -10.06 -14.59 -12.90
C ASN A 22 -9.75 -16.04 -12.48
N SER A 23 -9.22 -16.25 -11.28
CA SER A 23 -8.94 -17.58 -10.74
C SER A 23 -9.95 -17.97 -9.65
N GLN A 24 -9.91 -19.23 -9.22
CA GLN A 24 -10.70 -19.71 -8.07
C GLN A 24 -10.38 -18.99 -6.76
N HIS A 25 -9.22 -18.32 -6.67
CA HIS A 25 -8.75 -17.61 -5.47
C HIS A 25 -9.22 -16.15 -5.42
N ALA A 26 -10.04 -15.70 -6.38
CA ALA A 26 -10.49 -14.31 -6.42
C ALA A 26 -11.15 -13.88 -5.11
N THR A 27 -11.98 -14.73 -4.51
CA THR A 27 -12.69 -14.46 -3.25
C THR A 27 -11.79 -14.44 -2.01
N GLU A 28 -10.56 -14.95 -2.12
CA GLU A 28 -9.56 -14.93 -1.03
C GLU A 28 -8.78 -13.61 -1.01
N CYS A 29 -8.85 -12.81 -2.08
CA CYS A 29 -8.14 -11.55 -2.14
C CYS A 29 -8.67 -10.58 -1.07
N ARG A 30 -7.74 -10.03 -0.29
CA ARG A 30 -8.04 -8.95 0.64
C ARG A 30 -8.68 -7.81 -0.15
N TYR A 31 -9.92 -7.48 0.16
CA TYR A 31 -10.75 -6.47 -0.53
C TYR A 31 -11.30 -6.86 -1.91
N TYR A 32 -11.41 -8.15 -2.22
CA TYR A 32 -12.32 -8.62 -3.26
C TYR A 32 -13.75 -8.21 -2.89
N ASP A 33 -14.32 -7.28 -3.65
CA ASP A 33 -15.71 -6.89 -3.50
C ASP A 33 -16.49 -7.32 -4.73
N ALA A 34 -17.27 -8.40 -4.62
CA ALA A 34 -18.13 -8.87 -5.69
C ALA A 34 -19.15 -7.80 -6.15
N ARG A 35 -19.46 -6.81 -5.30
CA ARG A 35 -20.41 -5.71 -5.60
C ARG A 35 -19.82 -4.68 -6.55
N LEU A 36 -18.48 -4.60 -6.69
CA LEU A 36 -17.82 -3.75 -7.69
C LEU A 36 -18.14 -4.17 -9.14
N TYR A 37 -18.59 -5.40 -9.35
CA TYR A 37 -19.06 -5.89 -10.64
C TYR A 37 -20.53 -5.56 -10.91
N SER A 38 -21.24 -4.94 -9.95
CA SER A 38 -22.56 -4.37 -10.22
C SER A 38 -22.40 -2.98 -10.84
N LEU A 39 -23.11 -2.72 -11.93
CA LEU A 39 -23.05 -1.44 -12.66
C LEU A 39 -23.34 -0.22 -11.76
N GLN A 40 -24.08 -0.41 -10.66
CA GLN A 40 -24.39 0.63 -9.67
C GLN A 40 -23.20 1.07 -8.81
N ALA A 41 -22.18 0.22 -8.62
CA ALA A 41 -20.98 0.57 -7.85
C ALA A 41 -19.98 1.43 -8.66
N ILE A 42 -20.07 1.39 -9.99
CA ILE A 42 -19.20 2.13 -10.91
C ILE A 42 -19.55 3.63 -10.93
N GLU A 43 -20.80 3.98 -10.64
CA GLU A 43 -21.26 5.38 -10.60
C GLU A 43 -20.82 6.13 -9.33
N SER A 44 -20.53 5.42 -8.24
CA SER A 44 -19.98 6.02 -7.03
C SER A 44 -18.45 6.09 -7.11
N ASP A 45 -17.91 7.28 -7.38
CA ASP A 45 -16.47 7.63 -7.40
C ASP A 45 -15.72 7.30 -6.08
N GLU A 46 -16.44 6.82 -5.07
CA GLU A 46 -15.95 6.51 -3.73
C GLU A 46 -15.14 5.20 -3.64
N ILE A 47 -15.40 4.22 -4.51
CA ILE A 47 -14.76 2.89 -4.42
C ILE A 47 -13.43 2.84 -5.21
N LEU A 48 -13.36 3.52 -6.35
CA LEU A 48 -12.15 3.55 -7.20
C LEU A 48 -11.03 4.45 -6.64
N ARG A 49 -11.34 5.43 -5.78
CA ARG A 49 -10.38 6.43 -5.28
C ARG A 49 -9.55 6.02 -4.07
N LYS A 50 -9.64 4.78 -3.59
CA LYS A 50 -8.74 4.27 -2.55
C LYS A 50 -7.75 3.26 -3.15
N PRO A 51 -6.80 3.71 -4.00
CA PRO A 51 -5.83 2.84 -4.66
C PRO A 51 -5.02 2.01 -3.65
N ASN A 52 -4.87 2.49 -2.42
CA ASN A 52 -4.13 1.83 -1.36
C ASN A 52 -4.96 0.80 -0.55
N LYS A 53 -6.19 0.44 -0.97
CA LYS A 53 -6.94 -0.60 -0.25
C LYS A 53 -6.29 -1.98 -0.44
N GLY A 54 -5.91 -2.36 -1.65
CA GLY A 54 -5.35 -3.69 -1.94
C GLY A 54 -3.87 -3.90 -1.55
N TYR A 55 -3.11 -2.81 -1.39
CA TYR A 55 -1.66 -2.88 -1.22
C TYR A 55 -1.26 -2.67 0.24
N LEU A 56 -0.13 -3.27 0.62
CA LEU A 56 0.45 -3.15 1.96
C LEU A 56 1.47 -1.99 2.06
N HIS A 57 1.42 -1.03 1.13
CA HIS A 57 2.34 0.09 1.05
C HIS A 57 1.63 1.41 1.35
N TYR A 58 2.18 2.18 2.27
CA TYR A 58 1.92 3.60 2.39
C TYR A 58 2.60 4.31 1.21
N ILE A 59 1.79 4.90 0.32
CA ILE A 59 2.26 5.70 -0.81
C ILE A 59 1.46 6.99 -0.82
N ASP A 60 2.16 8.11 -0.80
CA ASP A 60 1.56 9.43 -0.93
C ASP A 60 1.58 9.90 -2.40
N TRP A 61 0.38 10.24 -2.89
CA TRP A 61 0.09 10.75 -4.24
C TRP A 61 -0.54 12.15 -4.19
N SER A 62 -0.27 12.91 -3.12
CA SER A 62 -0.77 14.27 -2.96
C SER A 62 -0.26 15.16 -4.10
N LYS A 63 -1.18 15.91 -4.73
CA LYS A 63 -0.92 16.67 -5.97
C LYS A 63 0.10 17.79 -5.84
N ASP A 64 0.35 18.25 -4.62
CA ASP A 64 1.31 19.29 -4.27
C ASP A 64 2.75 18.75 -4.11
N ARG A 65 2.93 17.44 -4.27
CA ARG A 65 4.23 16.75 -4.20
C ARG A 65 4.52 16.04 -5.51
N GLU A 66 5.73 15.53 -5.63
CA GLU A 66 6.18 14.67 -6.72
C GLU A 66 5.38 13.34 -6.79
N ASP A 67 5.35 12.71 -7.96
CA ASP A 67 4.53 11.52 -8.25
C ASP A 67 5.37 10.22 -8.28
N PRO A 68 5.24 9.31 -7.28
CA PRO A 68 4.72 9.53 -5.93
C PRO A 68 5.73 10.25 -5.04
N ALA A 69 5.26 10.75 -3.90
CA ALA A 69 6.05 11.59 -3.01
C ALA A 69 7.22 10.83 -2.38
N ILE A 70 8.32 11.56 -2.19
CA ILE A 70 9.44 11.23 -1.32
C ILE A 70 9.02 11.59 0.10
N LEU A 71 8.85 10.56 0.92
CA LEU A 71 8.39 10.68 2.30
C LEU A 71 9.43 11.37 3.17
N ASP A 72 8.97 12.25 4.05
CA ASP A 72 9.77 12.94 5.06
C ASP A 72 9.00 13.07 6.37
N MET A 73 9.48 13.88 7.32
CA MET A 73 8.87 14.00 8.65
C MET A 73 7.39 14.40 8.63
N ARG A 74 6.89 15.01 7.56
CA ARG A 74 5.45 15.30 7.39
C ARG A 74 4.60 14.02 7.36
N ASP A 75 5.20 12.91 6.95
CA ASP A 75 4.54 11.61 6.77
C ASP A 75 4.61 10.72 8.02
N PHE A 76 5.38 11.08 9.05
CA PHE A 76 5.69 10.18 10.18
C PHE A 76 4.44 9.73 10.95
N GLU A 77 3.58 10.66 11.36
CA GLU A 77 2.35 10.32 12.09
C GLU A 77 1.38 9.51 11.21
N GLY A 78 1.34 9.79 9.90
CA GLY A 78 0.55 9.03 8.93
C GLY A 78 1.03 7.59 8.78
N LEU A 79 2.34 7.40 8.64
CA LEU A 79 2.97 6.08 8.60
C LEU A 79 2.69 5.28 9.86
N LYS A 80 2.91 5.90 11.02
CA LYS A 80 2.73 5.28 12.34
C LYS A 80 1.29 4.87 12.64
N ALA A 81 0.31 5.67 12.20
CA ALA A 81 -1.11 5.38 12.41
C ALA A 81 -1.69 4.42 11.36
N SER A 82 -0.94 4.08 10.30
CA SER A 82 -1.43 3.24 9.21
C SER A 82 -1.29 1.74 9.50
N ASP A 83 -2.12 0.93 8.83
CA ASP A 83 -2.02 -0.54 8.84
C ASP A 83 -1.06 -1.07 7.75
N TYR A 84 -0.28 -0.20 7.10
CA TYR A 84 0.63 -0.59 6.03
C TYR A 84 1.93 -1.19 6.58
N LEU A 85 2.47 -2.19 5.88
CA LEU A 85 3.71 -2.87 6.27
C LEU A 85 4.97 -2.18 5.71
N PHE A 86 4.81 -1.46 4.60
CA PHE A 86 5.91 -0.82 3.90
C PHE A 86 5.57 0.64 3.58
N GLY A 87 6.59 1.49 3.42
CA GLY A 87 6.45 2.85 2.90
C GLY A 87 7.15 3.03 1.55
N ARG A 88 6.67 3.97 0.74
CA ARG A 88 7.31 4.44 -0.50
C ARG A 88 6.90 5.89 -0.80
N LYS A 89 7.77 6.74 -1.36
CA LYS A 89 9.17 6.54 -1.76
C LYS A 89 10.12 7.17 -0.75
N PHE A 90 11.33 6.65 -0.59
CA PHE A 90 12.36 7.27 0.24
C PHE A 90 13.52 7.78 -0.61
N PHE A 91 14.15 8.86 -0.15
CA PHE A 91 15.37 9.41 -0.76
C PHE A 91 16.35 9.77 0.35
N GLU A 92 17.58 9.29 0.24
CA GLU A 92 18.59 9.28 1.31
C GLU A 92 18.64 10.57 2.14
N LYS A 93 18.81 11.73 1.49
CA LYS A 93 18.95 13.01 2.21
C LYS A 93 17.62 13.56 2.75
N GLN A 94 16.52 13.39 2.03
CA GLN A 94 15.22 13.97 2.40
C GLN A 94 14.51 13.13 3.45
N SER A 95 14.70 11.82 3.40
CA SER A 95 14.04 10.85 4.28
C SER A 95 14.88 10.46 5.51
N ALA A 96 16.13 10.92 5.63
CA ALA A 96 17.04 10.50 6.72
C ALA A 96 16.41 10.66 8.10
N GLU A 97 15.89 11.85 8.41
CA GLU A 97 15.26 12.12 9.71
C GLU A 97 14.03 11.24 9.94
N LEU A 98 13.19 11.05 8.91
CA LEU A 98 12.03 10.18 8.98
C LEU A 98 12.42 8.73 9.28
N LEU A 99 13.42 8.20 8.56
CA LEU A 99 13.89 6.83 8.73
C LEU A 99 14.46 6.61 10.13
N ASP A 100 15.22 7.56 10.68
CA ASP A 100 15.69 7.50 12.06
C ASP A 100 14.53 7.43 13.07
N HIS A 101 13.43 8.14 12.83
CA HIS A 101 12.24 8.11 13.70
C HIS A 101 11.44 6.82 13.55
N VAL A 102 11.32 6.29 12.33
CA VAL A 102 10.70 4.99 12.07
C VAL A 102 11.49 3.88 12.76
N ASP A 103 12.81 3.85 12.60
CA ASP A 103 13.69 2.87 13.24
C ASP A 103 13.59 2.95 14.77
N LYS A 104 13.67 4.15 15.34
CA LYS A 104 13.46 4.33 16.79
C LYS A 104 12.10 3.83 17.23
N HIS A 105 11.04 4.15 16.49
CA HIS A 105 9.69 3.73 16.85
C HIS A 105 9.53 2.21 16.83
N LEU A 106 10.05 1.54 15.80
CA LEU A 106 9.94 0.08 15.65
C LEU A 106 10.86 -0.69 16.61
N LEU A 107 12.10 -0.23 16.82
CA LEU A 107 13.09 -0.92 17.65
C LEU A 107 12.90 -0.65 19.15
N GLN A 108 12.30 0.47 19.54
CA GLN A 108 11.93 0.71 20.94
C GLN A 108 10.74 -0.17 21.40
N MET A 109 10.08 -0.89 20.49
CA MET A 109 9.02 -1.84 20.84
C MET A 109 9.51 -3.20 21.38
N GLU A 110 10.83 -3.44 21.47
CA GLU A 110 11.37 -4.72 21.97
C GLU A 110 11.53 -4.84 23.51
N HIS A 111 11.24 -3.81 24.31
CA HIS A 111 11.43 -3.86 25.78
C HIS A 111 10.17 -4.07 26.64
N VAL A 112 8.99 -4.36 26.06
CA VAL A 112 7.73 -4.52 26.84
C VAL A 112 7.08 -5.91 26.74
N ARG A 113 7.83 -6.98 26.38
CA ARG A 113 7.26 -8.35 26.31
C ARG A 113 8.03 -9.47 27.02
N THR A 114 8.80 -9.16 28.05
CA THR A 114 9.27 -10.15 29.04
C THR A 114 9.10 -9.62 30.46
N GLY A 115 7.84 -9.44 30.85
CA GLY A 115 7.44 -9.03 32.19
C GLY A 115 6.08 -9.60 32.56
N ILE A 116 5.89 -10.92 32.35
CA ILE A 116 4.82 -11.66 33.03
C ILE A 116 5.51 -12.72 33.89
N THR A 117 5.36 -12.49 35.19
CA THR A 117 5.69 -13.31 36.35
C THR A 117 5.37 -14.79 36.22
N ALA A 118 6.34 -15.63 36.56
CA ALA A 118 6.26 -16.68 37.58
C ALA A 118 7.68 -17.00 38.09
#